data_AF-A0A9E5UKV9-F1
#
_entry.id   AF-A0A9E5UKV9-F1
#
_cell.length_a   1.000
_cell.length_b   1.000
_cell.length_c   1.000
_cell.angle_alpha   90.00
_cell.angle_beta   90.00
_cell.angle_gamma   90.00
#
_symmetry.space_group_name_H-M   'P 1'
#
loop_
_entity.id
_entity.type
_entity.pdbx_description
1 polymer ?
#
loop_
_entity_poly.entity_id
_entity_poly.type
_entity_poly.pdbx_seq_one_letter_code
_entity_poly.pdbx_strand_id
1 'polypeptide(L)'
;MSVLPKVGIDLVYLPRIAAVYARFGQRFLDRVFTATEQAYCLQSIPHRLARLGGRWAAKEAVVKALGTGWQGYGYTEIEIVASPQGSPQVHLIGDWSLSISHDGDYAIA
;
A
#
# COMPACT_ATOMS: atom_id res chain seq x y z
N MET A 1 -3.67 -9.32 27.47
CA MET A 1 -4.46 -8.20 26.89
C MET A 1 -4.69 -8.50 25.43
N SER A 2 -5.94 -8.65 24.97
CA SER A 2 -6.22 -8.76 23.54
C SER A 2 -6.11 -7.36 22.92
N VAL A 3 -5.19 -7.18 21.98
CA VAL A 3 -5.15 -5.95 21.19
C VAL A 3 -6.37 -5.98 20.28
N LEU A 4 -7.31 -5.06 20.47
CA LEU A 4 -8.42 -4.88 19.53
C LEU A 4 -7.83 -4.48 18.17
N PRO A 5 -8.16 -5.20 17.08
CA PRO A 5 -7.65 -4.84 15.77
C PRO A 5 -8.16 -3.46 15.36
N LYS A 6 -7.26 -2.58 14.92
CA LYS A 6 -7.63 -1.32 14.29
C LYS A 6 -8.02 -1.59 12.84
N VAL A 7 -9.14 -1.01 12.40
CA VAL A 7 -9.67 -1.20 11.05
C VAL A 7 -9.79 0.15 10.39
N GLY A 8 -9.38 0.22 9.12
CA GLY A 8 -9.63 1.36 8.24
C GLY A 8 -10.36 0.91 6.99
N ILE A 9 -11.20 1.79 6.46
CA ILE A 9 -11.96 1.57 5.22
C ILE A 9 -11.92 2.86 4.40
N ASP A 10 -11.84 2.71 3.08
CA ASP A 10 -11.93 3.83 2.16
C ASP A 10 -12.67 3.43 0.88
N LEU A 11 -13.39 4.40 0.30
CA LEU A 11 -14.13 4.23 -0.94
C LEU A 11 -13.57 5.23 -1.95
N VAL A 12 -13.17 4.74 -3.13
CA VAL A 12 -12.65 5.58 -4.21
C VAL A 12 -13.61 5.63 -5.39
N TYR A 13 -13.85 6.83 -5.90
CA TYR A 13 -14.59 7.05 -7.13
C TYR A 13 -13.65 6.89 -8.34
N LEU A 14 -13.80 5.80 -9.10
CA LEU A 14 -12.89 5.47 -10.21
C LEU A 14 -12.74 6.58 -11.27
N PRO A 15 -13.78 7.34 -11.66
CA PRO A 15 -13.60 8.45 -12.60
C PRO A 15 -12.67 9.56 -12.09
N ARG A 16 -12.55 9.75 -10.76
CA ARG A 16 -11.53 10.65 -10.19
C ARG A 16 -10.13 10.12 -10.45
N ILE A 17 -9.89 8.82 -10.24
CA ILE A 17 -8.60 8.18 -10.52
C ILE A 17 -8.29 8.28 -12.02
N ALA A 18 -9.28 8.06 -12.89
CA ALA A 18 -9.13 8.21 -14.33
C ALA A 18 -8.73 9.65 -14.72
N ALA A 19 -9.38 10.66 -14.16
CA ALA A 19 -9.07 12.06 -14.45
C ALA A 19 -7.65 12.45 -13.99
N VAL A 20 -7.23 12.00 -12.81
CA VAL A 20 -5.87 12.25 -12.29
C VAL A 20 -4.83 11.53 -13.15
N TYR A 21 -5.07 10.26 -13.50
CA TYR A 21 -4.17 9.50 -14.36
C TYR A 21 -4.07 10.12 -15.77
N ALA A 22 -5.19 10.55 -16.36
CA ALA A 22 -5.18 11.24 -17.66
C ALA A 22 -4.42 12.57 -17.60
N ARG A 23 -4.53 13.31 -16.49
CA ARG A 23 -3.88 14.62 -16.33
C ARG A 23 -2.37 14.52 -16.07
N PHE A 24 -1.93 13.56 -15.27
CA PHE A 24 -0.55 13.51 -14.78
C PHE A 24 0.26 12.30 -15.27
N GLY A 25 -0.40 11.29 -15.84
CA GLY A 25 0.24 10.11 -16.41
C GLY A 25 1.23 9.45 -15.45
N GLN A 26 2.46 9.27 -15.94
CA GLN A 26 3.53 8.60 -15.19
C GLN A 26 3.90 9.32 -13.89
N ARG A 27 3.81 10.67 -13.82
CA ARG A 27 4.13 11.41 -12.59
C ARG A 27 3.19 11.06 -11.44
N PHE A 28 1.91 10.77 -11.75
CA PHE A 28 0.97 10.27 -10.74
C PHE A 28 1.34 8.85 -10.32
N LEU A 29 1.72 8.00 -11.28
CA LEU A 29 2.09 6.63 -10.98
C LEU A 29 3.30 6.56 -10.05
N ASP A 30 4.38 7.26 -10.40
CA ASP A 30 5.64 7.25 -9.65
C ASP A 30 5.51 7.84 -8.26
N ARG A 31 4.60 8.80 -8.07
CA ARG A 31 4.34 9.41 -6.77
C ARG A 31 3.59 8.48 -5.82
N VAL A 32 2.75 7.59 -6.35
CA VAL A 32 1.68 6.94 -5.55
C VAL A 32 1.86 5.43 -5.44
N PHE A 33 2.42 4.81 -6.48
CA PHE A 33 2.50 3.36 -6.60
C PHE A 33 3.95 2.92 -6.74
N THR A 34 4.31 1.83 -6.04
CA THR A 34 5.61 1.18 -6.22
C THR A 34 5.74 0.61 -7.63
N ALA A 35 6.97 0.30 -8.05
CA ALA A 35 7.21 -0.32 -9.36
C ALA A 35 6.42 -1.65 -9.51
N THR A 36 6.35 -2.45 -8.45
CA THR A 36 5.57 -3.70 -8.40
C THR A 36 4.08 -3.45 -8.63
N GLU A 37 3.51 -2.46 -7.94
CA GLU A 37 2.10 -2.08 -8.09
C GLU A 37 1.80 -1.56 -9.49
N GLN A 38 2.69 -0.74 -10.05
CA GLN A 38 2.57 -0.22 -11.41
C GLN A 38 2.57 -1.37 -12.43
N ALA A 39 3.53 -2.30 -12.35
CA ALA A 39 3.59 -3.47 -13.22
C ALA A 39 2.27 -4.28 -13.16
N TYR A 40 1.78 -4.54 -11.95
CA TYR A 40 0.52 -5.26 -11.76
C TYR A 40 -0.70 -4.50 -12.30
N CYS A 41 -0.77 -3.18 -12.11
CA CYS A 41 -1.91 -2.39 -12.54
C CYS A 41 -1.93 -2.17 -14.06
N LEU A 42 -0.77 -1.99 -14.69
CA LEU A 42 -0.66 -1.62 -16.10
C LEU A 42 -0.70 -2.80 -17.07
N GLN A 43 -0.40 -4.03 -16.61
CA GLN A 43 -0.43 -5.24 -17.47
C GLN A 43 -1.82 -5.54 -18.10
N SER A 44 -2.90 -4.95 -17.58
CA SER A 44 -4.25 -5.15 -18.13
C SER A 44 -4.94 -3.81 -18.34
N ILE A 45 -5.11 -3.42 -19.62
CA ILE A 45 -5.82 -2.20 -20.01
C ILE A 45 -7.26 -2.15 -19.46
N PRO A 46 -8.13 -3.16 -19.65
CA PRO A 46 -9.52 -3.07 -19.21
C PRO A 46 -9.67 -2.99 -17.69
N HIS A 47 -8.73 -3.57 -16.92
CA HIS A 47 -8.76 -3.55 -15.46
C HIS A 47 -7.89 -2.47 -14.82
N ARG A 48 -7.14 -1.69 -15.60
CA ARG A 48 -6.14 -0.73 -15.11
C ARG A 48 -6.71 0.22 -14.07
N LEU A 49 -7.81 0.90 -14.40
CA LEU A 49 -8.42 1.89 -13.50
C LEU A 49 -8.95 1.26 -12.21
N ALA A 50 -9.59 0.09 -12.30
CA ALA A 50 -10.06 -0.63 -11.13
C ALA A 50 -8.89 -1.09 -10.24
N ARG A 51 -7.78 -1.53 -10.84
CA ARG A 51 -6.56 -1.92 -10.10
C ARG A 51 -5.93 -0.72 -9.41
N LEU A 52 -5.69 0.38 -10.12
CA LEU A 52 -5.15 1.61 -9.54
C LEU A 52 -6.05 2.15 -8.42
N GLY A 53 -7.37 2.20 -8.65
CA GLY A 53 -8.34 2.66 -7.65
C GLY A 53 -8.41 1.76 -6.42
N GLY A 54 -8.35 0.44 -6.61
CA GLY A 54 -8.30 -0.50 -5.49
C GLY A 54 -7.05 -0.34 -4.63
N ARG A 55 -5.88 -0.06 -5.23
CA ARG A 55 -4.64 0.19 -4.48
C ARG A 55 -4.69 1.55 -3.78
N TRP A 56 -5.25 2.58 -4.41
CA TRP A 56 -5.49 3.87 -3.76
C TRP A 56 -6.36 3.69 -2.50
N ALA A 57 -7.52 3.03 -2.63
CA ALA A 57 -8.42 2.77 -1.50
C ALA A 57 -7.74 1.94 -0.41
N ALA A 58 -6.99 0.90 -0.78
CA ALA A 58 -6.27 0.06 0.17
C ALA A 58 -5.22 0.84 0.96
N LYS A 59 -4.42 1.70 0.31
CA LYS A 59 -3.43 2.53 1.01
C LYS A 59 -4.09 3.51 1.98
N GLU A 60 -5.17 4.20 1.56
CA GLU A 60 -5.95 5.07 2.46
C GLU A 60 -6.55 4.31 3.64
N ALA A 61 -7.07 3.09 3.41
CA ALA A 61 -7.59 2.23 4.46
C ALA A 61 -6.48 1.84 5.48
N VAL A 62 -5.28 1.51 5.01
CA VAL A 62 -4.13 1.21 5.87
C VAL A 62 -3.76 2.43 6.71
N VAL A 63 -3.64 3.61 6.10
CA VAL A 63 -3.33 4.86 6.81
C VAL A 63 -4.35 5.17 7.91
N LYS A 64 -5.65 4.95 7.64
CA LYS A 64 -6.71 5.10 8.64
C LYS A 64 -6.60 4.09 9.78
N ALA A 65 -6.27 2.84 9.47
CA ALA A 65 -6.08 1.81 10.49
C ALA A 65 -4.87 2.12 11.41
N LEU A 66 -3.80 2.69 10.84
CA LEU A 66 -2.62 3.14 11.59
C LEU A 66 -2.93 4.36 12.47
N GLY A 67 -3.86 5.21 12.03
CA GLY A 67 -4.27 6.42 12.75
C GLY A 67 -3.27 7.58 12.64
N THR A 68 -2.33 7.49 11.70
CA THR A 68 -1.24 8.46 11.49
C THR A 68 -1.59 9.53 10.45
N GLY A 69 -2.59 9.27 9.59
CA GLY A 69 -2.73 10.03 8.35
C GLY A 69 -1.50 9.88 7.45
N TRP A 70 -1.42 10.69 6.39
CA TRP A 70 -0.27 10.70 5.48
C TRP A 70 0.99 11.37 6.04
N GLN A 71 1.02 11.67 7.35
CA GLN A 71 2.18 12.25 8.04
C GLN A 71 3.16 11.16 8.52
N GLY A 72 2.71 9.90 8.64
CA GLY A 72 3.54 8.80 9.14
C GLY A 72 4.19 7.94 8.06
N TYR A 73 3.57 7.86 6.87
CA TYR A 73 4.04 7.03 5.76
C TYR A 73 3.77 7.75 4.44
N GLY A 74 4.72 7.69 3.52
CA GLY A 74 4.55 8.07 2.13
C GLY A 74 3.72 7.05 1.34
N TYR A 75 3.20 7.45 0.18
CA TYR A 75 2.38 6.58 -0.66
C TYR A 75 3.10 5.28 -1.08
N THR A 76 4.38 5.37 -1.43
CA THR A 76 5.18 4.22 -1.87
C THR A 76 5.77 3.41 -0.72
N GLU A 77 5.62 3.89 0.52
CA GLU A 77 6.02 3.18 1.74
C GLU A 77 4.96 2.18 2.21
N ILE A 78 3.74 2.26 1.65
CA ILE A 78 2.67 1.28 1.86
C ILE A 78 2.43 0.57 0.53
N GLU A 79 2.98 -0.62 0.34
CA GLU A 79 2.81 -1.40 -0.89
C GLU A 79 1.68 -2.42 -0.74
N ILE A 80 0.82 -2.51 -1.77
CA ILE A 80 -0.29 -3.45 -1.83
C ILE A 80 -0.02 -4.50 -2.92
N VAL A 81 0.44 -5.67 -2.51
CA VAL A 81 0.72 -6.81 -3.40
C VAL A 81 -0.42 -7.82 -3.38
N ALA A 82 -0.58 -8.58 -4.45
CA ALA A 82 -1.45 -9.74 -4.46
C ALA A 82 -0.65 -10.96 -4.01
N SER A 83 -1.15 -11.71 -3.04
CA SER A 83 -0.60 -13.02 -2.67
C SER A 83 -0.74 -14.01 -3.84
N PRO A 84 -0.03 -15.15 -3.82
CA PRO A 84 -0.22 -16.21 -4.81
C PRO A 84 -1.68 -16.72 -4.90
N GLN A 85 -2.44 -16.61 -3.81
CA GLN A 85 -3.86 -16.97 -3.75
C GLN A 85 -4.81 -15.82 -4.16
N GLY A 86 -4.26 -14.65 -4.52
CA GLY A 86 -5.01 -13.49 -4.99
C GLY A 86 -5.52 -12.54 -3.91
N SER A 87 -5.26 -12.83 -2.63
CA SER A 87 -5.61 -11.92 -1.53
C SER A 87 -4.64 -10.74 -1.45
N PRO A 88 -5.12 -9.51 -1.18
CA PRO A 88 -4.23 -8.37 -1.00
C PRO A 88 -3.41 -8.51 0.29
N GLN A 89 -2.12 -8.20 0.21
CA GLN A 89 -1.20 -8.09 1.35
C GLN A 89 -0.62 -6.69 1.41
N VAL A 90 -0.40 -6.20 2.63
CA VAL A 90 0.20 -4.88 2.90
C VAL A 90 1.66 -5.10 3.28
N HIS A 91 2.56 -4.48 2.54
CA HIS A 91 3.98 -4.42 2.87
C HIS A 91 4.34 -2.99 3.26
N LEU A 92 5.04 -2.83 4.38
CA LEU A 92 5.60 -1.54 4.78
C LEU A 92 7.04 -1.48 4.29
N ILE A 93 7.31 -0.53 3.40
CA ILE A 93 8.62 -0.28 2.79
C ILE A 93 9.14 1.02 3.39
N GLY A 94 10.42 1.06 3.77
CA GLY A 94 11.02 2.26 4.32
C GLY A 94 12.36 1.98 4.96
N ASP A 95 12.97 3.02 5.51
CA ASP A 95 14.23 2.91 6.22
C ASP A 95 13.95 2.58 7.70
N TRP A 96 13.90 1.28 8.00
CA TRP A 96 13.65 0.78 9.35
C TRP A 96 14.95 0.30 9.97
N SER A 97 15.23 0.74 11.19
CA SER A 97 16.32 0.18 12.00
C SER A 97 15.80 -0.94 12.88
N LEU A 98 16.49 -2.08 12.86
CA LEU A 98 16.22 -3.24 13.71
C LEU A 98 17.55 -3.72 14.31
N SER A 99 17.54 -4.15 15.57
CA SER A 99 18.69 -4.78 16.21
C SER A 99 18.30 -6.18 16.62
N ILE A 100 19.12 -7.18 16.30
CA ILE A 100 18.88 -8.58 16.68
C ILE A 100 20.16 -9.10 17.33
N SER A 101 20.03 -9.86 18.42
CA SER A 101 21.15 -10.52 19.10
C SER A 101 20.72 -11.88 19.66
N HIS A 102 21.69 -12.72 20.06
CA HIS A 102 21.45 -14.01 20.71
C HIS A 102 22.59 -14.39 21.67
N ASP A 103 22.28 -15.20 22.67
CA ASP A 103 23.25 -15.82 23.59
C ASP A 103 22.68 -17.14 24.16
N GLY A 104 23.43 -18.24 24.05
CA GLY A 104 22.98 -19.59 24.38
C GLY A 104 21.63 -19.93 23.72
N ASP A 105 20.62 -20.19 24.55
CA ASP A 105 19.25 -20.54 24.14
C ASP A 105 18.33 -19.31 23.95
N TYR A 106 18.85 -18.08 24.02
CA TYR A 106 18.06 -16.85 23.98
C TYR A 106 18.33 -16.02 22.72
N ALA A 107 17.29 -15.37 22.22
CA ALA A 107 17.35 -14.37 21.14
C ALA A 107 16.55 -13.11 21.51
N ILE A 108 16.97 -11.95 21.03
CA ILE A 108 16.31 -10.66 21.20
C ILE A 108 16.27 -9.91 19.85
N ALA A 109 15.18 -9.18 19.61
CA ALA A 109 14.96 -8.32 18.44
C ALA A 109 14.21 -7.06 18.84
#